data_AF-A0A832MF40-F1
#
_entry.id   AF-A0A832MF40-F1
#
_cell.length_a   1.000
_cell.length_b   1.000
_cell.length_c   1.000
_cell.angle_alpha   90.00
_cell.angle_beta   90.00
_cell.angle_gamma   90.00
#
_symmetry.space_group_name_H-M   'P 1'
#
loop_
_entity.id
_entity.type
_entity.pdbx_description
1 polymer ?
#
loop_
_entity_poly.entity_id
_entity_poly.type
_entity_poly.pdbx_seq_one_letter_code
_entity_poly.pdbx_strand_id
1 'polypeptide(L)'
;MKQPHSKPNSGKTGPDYWRSLDELAERPEFREWVEREFPEGASELTDPTTRRHFLKIMSASFLLAGVGLTGCRRPVETIRPFGKQPERYLHGQPLFYATAYPGRTSAIPLVVKSHEGRPTKIEGNSLHPDCKGAVDQFALASILNLYDPDRAVRFTEGGNSRRREEAHDKLAAVAREAAASGGEGLCLLVGRSSSPSRARLIGELRQKYPKARWFVHEPVDFDIHRQAAAIAYGAAVKPYPRYDSAKVIVSLDCDFLGAEEDSCVAIRKFAAGRRVRKPGDSMNRLYVVEALYSLTGANADHRLRLPAGQVAAVAARMGAELLKQAGDTSGLAARLMELAGPVRQHEAWIVECAKDLLAHRGEALVVAG
;
A
#
# COMPACT_ATOMS: atom_id res chain seq x y z
N MET A 1 -19.21 71.13 -13.73
CA MET A 1 -20.41 71.22 -12.88
C MET A 1 -20.54 69.92 -12.09
N LYS A 2 -19.99 69.87 -10.87
CA LYS A 2 -20.31 68.88 -9.82
C LYS A 2 -19.91 69.53 -8.49
N GLN A 3 -20.91 69.79 -7.66
CA GLN A 3 -20.76 70.40 -6.34
C GLN A 3 -19.90 69.52 -5.41
N PRO A 4 -19.24 70.09 -4.40
CA PRO A 4 -18.58 69.31 -3.37
C PRO A 4 -19.64 68.53 -2.59
N HIS A 5 -19.47 67.20 -2.51
CA HIS A 5 -20.25 66.38 -1.60
C HIS A 5 -19.78 66.68 -0.17
N SER A 6 -20.50 67.54 0.54
CA SER A 6 -20.46 67.59 1.99
C SER A 6 -21.13 66.33 2.54
N LYS A 7 -20.38 65.54 3.33
CA LYS A 7 -20.89 64.40 4.11
C LYS A 7 -19.92 64.11 5.26
N PRO A 8 -20.41 63.53 6.37
CA PRO A 8 -21.06 64.26 7.45
C PRO A 8 -20.20 64.15 8.72
N ASN A 9 -20.38 65.08 9.65
CA ASN A 9 -19.82 64.98 10.99
C ASN A 9 -20.58 63.87 11.75
N SER A 10 -20.24 62.60 11.51
CA SER A 10 -20.72 61.48 12.30
C SER A 10 -19.76 61.30 13.46
N GLY A 11 -20.22 61.56 14.68
CA GLY A 11 -19.47 61.26 15.90
C GLY A 11 -19.01 59.80 15.89
N LYS A 12 -17.70 59.60 15.74
CA LYS A 12 -17.06 58.30 15.85
C LYS A 12 -16.34 58.23 17.19
N THR A 13 -16.76 57.31 18.04
CA THR A 13 -16.01 56.89 19.22
C THR A 13 -15.20 55.65 18.85
N GLY A 14 -14.01 55.86 18.29
CA GLY A 14 -13.06 54.81 17.90
C GLY A 14 -11.82 55.40 17.21
N PRO A 15 -10.75 54.61 16.99
CA PRO A 15 -9.55 55.09 16.31
C PRO A 15 -9.87 55.55 14.87
N ASP A 16 -9.43 56.76 14.49
CA ASP A 16 -9.62 57.28 13.14
C ASP A 16 -8.56 56.72 12.18
N TYR A 17 -9.01 55.82 11.30
CA TYR A 17 -8.20 55.25 10.23
C TYR A 17 -8.35 56.08 8.95
N TRP A 18 -7.23 56.42 8.33
CA TRP A 18 -7.18 57.10 7.03
C TRP A 18 -7.66 56.16 5.92
N ARG A 19 -8.39 56.70 4.94
CA ARG A 19 -9.02 55.93 3.86
C ARG A 19 -8.26 56.01 2.55
N SER A 20 -7.42 57.03 2.36
CA SER A 20 -6.53 57.16 1.21
C SER A 20 -5.19 57.78 1.62
N LEU A 21 -4.18 57.59 0.77
CA LEU A 21 -2.84 58.18 0.98
C LEU A 21 -2.88 59.72 0.96
N ASP A 22 -3.82 60.32 0.22
CA ASP A 22 -4.01 61.78 0.20
C ASP A 22 -4.50 62.30 1.57
N GLU A 23 -5.34 61.55 2.28
CA GLU A 23 -5.84 61.91 3.62
C GLU A 23 -4.75 61.77 4.70
N LEU A 24 -3.74 60.92 4.47
CA LEU A 24 -2.55 60.81 5.32
C LEU A 24 -1.57 61.97 5.06
N ALA A 25 -1.44 62.40 3.80
CA ALA A 25 -0.53 63.47 3.40
C ALA A 25 -0.97 64.87 3.86
N GLU A 26 -2.26 65.07 4.12
CA GLU A 26 -2.80 66.34 4.63
C GLU A 26 -2.71 66.52 6.15
N ARG A 27 -2.21 65.52 6.90
CA ARG A 27 -2.02 65.66 8.35
C ARG A 27 -0.90 66.66 8.68
N PRO A 28 -1.07 67.52 9.71
CA PRO A 28 -0.07 68.51 10.08
C PRO A 28 1.28 67.88 10.47
N GLU A 29 1.26 66.71 11.11
CA GLU A 29 2.47 65.97 11.52
C GLU A 29 3.31 65.47 10.32
N PHE A 30 2.63 65.09 9.23
CA PHE A 30 3.30 64.62 8.02
C PHE A 30 3.84 65.80 7.20
N ARG A 31 3.13 66.93 7.17
CA ARG A 31 3.63 68.17 6.57
C ARG A 31 4.86 68.70 7.30
N GLU A 32 4.86 68.72 8.63
CA GLU A 32 6.06 69.08 9.42
C GLU A 32 7.24 68.15 9.14
N TRP A 33 6.99 66.84 8.92
CA TRP A 33 8.04 65.88 8.59
C TRP A 33 8.63 66.12 7.18
N VAL A 34 7.81 66.49 6.20
CA VAL A 34 8.25 66.80 4.82
C VAL A 34 8.94 68.16 4.72
N GLU A 35 8.47 69.17 5.46
CA GLU A 35 9.08 70.51 5.48
C GLU A 35 10.41 70.56 6.27
N ARG A 36 10.70 69.52 7.07
CA ARG A 36 11.98 69.39 7.78
C ARG A 36 13.07 68.95 6.81
N GLU A 37 14.04 69.84 6.56
CA GLU A 37 15.14 69.61 5.60
C GLU A 37 16.04 68.40 5.97
N PHE A 38 16.01 67.92 7.23
CA PHE A 38 16.60 66.64 7.67
C PHE A 38 15.78 65.96 8.79
N PRO A 39 15.53 64.63 8.73
CA PRO A 39 14.91 63.87 9.83
C PRO A 39 15.77 63.82 11.10
N GLU A 40 15.16 63.72 12.29
CA GLU A 40 15.90 63.58 13.55
C GLU A 40 16.77 62.32 13.56
N GLY A 41 18.07 62.50 13.86
CA GLY A 41 19.05 61.42 13.92
C GLY A 41 19.75 61.08 12.61
N ALA A 42 19.44 61.75 11.49
CA ALA A 42 20.12 61.52 10.21
C ALA A 42 21.62 61.90 10.25
N SER A 43 22.01 62.88 11.06
CA SER A 43 23.40 63.31 11.26
C SER A 43 24.22 62.37 12.17
N GLU A 44 23.59 61.50 12.97
CA GLU A 44 24.30 60.54 13.84
C GLU A 44 24.69 59.23 13.12
N LEU A 45 24.17 59.00 11.92
CA LEU A 45 24.47 57.79 11.13
C LEU A 45 25.85 57.85 10.46
N THR A 46 26.39 59.05 10.26
CA THR A 46 27.65 59.29 9.53
C THR A 46 28.82 59.70 10.43
N ASP A 47 28.62 59.90 11.74
CA ASP A 47 29.68 60.32 12.67
C ASP A 47 30.35 59.11 13.36
N PRO A 48 31.63 58.81 13.04
CA PRO A 48 32.34 57.66 13.61
C PRO A 48 32.73 57.84 15.09
N THR A 49 32.52 59.02 15.70
CA THR A 49 33.10 59.36 17.02
C THR A 49 32.16 59.25 18.22
N THR A 50 30.91 58.86 18.04
CA THR A 50 29.97 58.71 19.17
C THR A 50 30.13 57.36 19.91
N ARG A 51 30.16 57.40 21.25
CA ARG A 51 30.24 56.21 22.13
C ARG A 51 29.16 55.16 21.83
N ARG A 52 27.97 55.60 21.44
CA ARG A 52 26.85 54.72 21.05
C ARG A 52 27.11 54.00 19.73
N HIS A 53 27.70 54.68 18.75
CA HIS A 53 28.07 54.08 17.46
C HIS A 53 29.20 53.05 17.63
N PHE A 54 30.19 53.36 18.47
CA PHE A 54 31.24 52.40 18.85
C PHE A 54 30.66 51.15 19.52
N LEU A 55 29.74 51.30 20.48
CA LEU A 55 29.08 50.16 21.13
C LEU A 55 28.23 49.35 20.14
N LYS A 56 27.56 49.98 19.18
CA LYS A 56 26.83 49.29 18.10
C LYS A 56 27.76 48.49 17.20
N ILE A 57 28.89 49.07 16.76
CA ILE A 57 29.88 48.35 15.93
C ILE A 57 30.55 47.23 16.73
N MET A 58 30.94 47.46 17.98
CA MET A 58 31.52 46.42 18.83
C MET A 58 30.55 45.27 19.09
N SER A 59 29.30 45.58 19.43
CA SER A 59 28.27 44.54 19.65
C SER A 59 27.93 43.77 18.38
N ALA A 60 27.82 44.45 17.23
CA ALA A 60 27.67 43.80 15.92
C ALA A 60 28.88 42.91 15.58
N SER A 61 30.10 43.37 15.87
CA SER A 61 31.33 42.62 15.62
C SER A 61 31.46 41.40 16.55
N PHE A 62 31.09 41.52 17.83
CA PHE A 62 31.04 40.40 18.77
C PHE A 62 29.96 39.37 18.42
N LEU A 63 28.78 39.80 17.94
CA LEU A 63 27.74 38.91 17.43
C LEU A 63 28.23 38.16 16.18
N LEU A 64 28.86 38.86 15.24
CA LEU A 64 29.39 38.28 14.01
C LEU A 64 30.54 37.29 14.29
N ALA A 65 31.47 37.66 15.17
CA ALA A 65 32.66 36.86 15.48
C ALA A 65 32.40 35.73 16.50
N GLY A 66 31.57 35.96 17.51
CA GLY A 66 31.35 35.03 18.63
C GLY A 66 30.21 34.03 18.43
N VAL A 67 29.13 34.45 17.74
CA VAL A 67 27.92 33.61 17.56
C VAL A 67 27.76 33.16 16.10
N GLY A 68 28.13 34.01 15.13
CA GLY A 68 28.02 33.69 13.70
C GLY A 68 29.04 32.66 13.18
N LEU A 69 30.26 32.64 13.72
CA LEU A 69 31.36 31.77 13.24
C LEU A 69 31.50 30.44 14.00
N THR A 70 30.95 30.33 15.21
CA THR A 70 30.97 29.08 16.00
C THR A 70 29.85 28.11 15.60
N GLY A 71 28.78 28.62 14.99
CA GLY A 71 27.69 27.82 14.41
C GLY A 71 28.03 27.10 13.10
N CYS A 72 29.13 27.47 12.43
CA CYS A 72 29.59 26.87 11.16
C CYS A 72 30.58 25.70 11.37
N ARG A 73 30.65 25.11 12.57
CA ARG A 73 31.49 23.93 12.80
C ARG A 73 30.74 22.68 12.37
N ARG A 74 31.23 22.01 11.31
CA ARG A 74 30.73 20.70 10.90
C ARG A 74 30.78 19.75 12.12
N PRO A 75 29.68 19.03 12.43
CA PRO A 75 29.70 18.06 13.51
C PRO A 75 30.81 17.04 13.27
N VAL A 76 31.52 16.66 14.34
CA VAL A 76 32.54 15.62 14.26
C VAL A 76 31.82 14.28 14.07
N GLU A 77 31.81 13.79 12.84
CA GLU A 77 31.34 12.45 12.51
C GLU A 77 32.39 11.43 12.99
N THR A 78 31.93 10.37 13.65
CA THR A 78 32.81 9.31 14.13
C THR A 78 32.60 8.02 13.35
N ILE A 79 33.68 7.45 12.84
CA ILE A 79 33.66 6.14 12.17
C ILE A 79 33.95 5.08 13.24
N ARG A 80 33.05 4.09 13.36
CA ARG A 80 33.15 3.00 14.33
C ARG A 80 33.34 1.67 13.59
N PRO A 81 34.52 1.03 13.67
CA PRO A 81 34.74 -0.28 13.06
C PRO A 81 34.05 -1.38 13.86
N PHE A 82 33.92 -2.57 13.25
CA PHE A 82 33.44 -3.76 13.95
C PHE A 82 34.41 -4.18 15.06
N GLY A 83 33.89 -4.51 16.24
CA GLY A 83 34.70 -5.14 17.31
C GLY A 83 35.20 -6.54 16.91
N LYS A 84 34.36 -7.29 16.17
CA LYS A 84 34.74 -8.52 15.47
C LYS A 84 34.10 -8.50 14.09
N GLN A 85 34.91 -8.41 13.04
CA GLN A 85 34.41 -8.32 11.67
C GLN A 85 33.78 -9.65 11.25
N PRO A 86 32.54 -9.65 10.71
CA PRO A 86 31.95 -10.84 10.12
C PRO A 86 32.75 -11.33 8.91
N GLU A 87 32.78 -12.64 8.71
CA GLU A 87 33.37 -13.21 7.50
C GLU A 87 32.58 -12.74 6.26
N ARG A 88 33.30 -12.52 5.15
CA ARG A 88 32.74 -12.09 3.84
C ARG A 88 32.02 -10.73 3.86
N TYR A 89 32.28 -9.90 4.88
CA TYR A 89 31.79 -8.54 4.92
C TYR A 89 32.85 -7.56 4.39
N LEU A 90 32.46 -6.77 3.38
CA LEU A 90 33.25 -5.68 2.81
C LEU A 90 32.51 -4.36 3.00
N HIS A 91 33.15 -3.39 3.66
CA HIS A 91 32.56 -2.06 3.88
C HIS A 91 32.19 -1.40 2.54
N GLY A 92 31.01 -0.79 2.49
CA GLY A 92 30.48 -0.14 1.28
C GLY A 92 29.94 -1.08 0.21
N GLN A 93 30.15 -2.40 0.31
CA GLN A 93 29.55 -3.36 -0.60
C GLN A 93 28.29 -3.98 0.02
N PRO A 94 27.13 -3.89 -0.66
CA PRO A 94 25.93 -4.55 -0.20
C PRO A 94 26.04 -6.06 -0.36
N LEU A 95 25.45 -6.80 0.57
CA LEU A 95 25.22 -8.23 0.47
C LEU A 95 23.78 -8.48 0.05
N PHE A 96 23.54 -9.55 -0.71
CA PHE A 96 22.21 -9.93 -1.16
C PHE A 96 21.81 -11.26 -0.52
N TYR A 97 20.65 -11.29 0.10
CA TYR A 97 20.13 -12.48 0.79
C TYR A 97 18.85 -12.94 0.14
N ALA A 98 18.77 -14.23 -0.19
CA ALA A 98 17.54 -14.88 -0.61
C ALA A 98 16.64 -15.13 0.61
N THR A 99 15.40 -14.64 0.54
CA THR A 99 14.39 -14.79 1.61
C THR A 99 13.00 -14.84 0.99
N ALA A 100 11.95 -14.85 1.80
CA ALA A 100 10.58 -14.81 1.33
C ALA A 100 9.69 -13.95 2.23
N TYR A 101 8.69 -13.31 1.63
CA TYR A 101 7.61 -12.64 2.36
C TYR A 101 6.42 -13.61 2.46
N PRO A 102 6.00 -14.01 3.68
CA PRO A 102 4.91 -14.96 3.85
C PRO A 102 3.57 -14.31 3.46
N GLY A 103 2.89 -14.92 2.49
CA GLY A 103 1.50 -14.61 2.14
C GLY A 103 0.50 -15.46 2.95
N ARG A 104 -0.78 -15.34 2.60
CA ARG A 104 -1.88 -16.04 3.30
C ARG A 104 -1.96 -17.49 2.87
N THR A 105 -1.89 -17.74 1.57
CA THR A 105 -1.86 -19.07 0.94
C THR A 105 -0.59 -19.35 0.14
N SER A 106 0.28 -18.34 -0.08
CA SER A 106 1.56 -18.48 -0.77
C SER A 106 2.73 -17.82 -0.01
N ALA A 107 3.89 -17.69 -0.65
CA ALA A 107 4.99 -16.87 -0.17
C ALA A 107 5.69 -16.23 -1.37
N ILE A 108 6.00 -14.94 -1.27
CA ILE A 108 6.64 -14.19 -2.34
C ILE A 108 8.15 -14.34 -2.20
N PRO A 109 8.85 -14.84 -3.23
CA PRO A 109 10.29 -15.08 -3.19
C PRO A 109 11.05 -13.76 -3.39
N LEU A 110 11.94 -13.43 -2.46
CA LEU A 110 12.64 -12.16 -2.39
C LEU A 110 14.16 -12.33 -2.44
N VAL A 111 14.82 -11.29 -2.94
CA VAL A 111 16.25 -11.02 -2.74
C VAL A 111 16.36 -9.65 -2.09
N VAL A 112 17.01 -9.61 -0.92
CA VAL A 112 17.09 -8.41 -0.10
C VAL A 112 18.53 -7.91 -0.07
N LYS A 113 18.70 -6.66 -0.50
CA LYS A 113 19.95 -5.90 -0.38
C LYS A 113 20.14 -5.50 1.08
N SER A 114 21.25 -5.89 1.67
CA SER A 114 21.62 -5.61 3.06
C SER A 114 22.94 -4.86 3.11
N HIS A 115 22.95 -3.72 3.78
CA HIS A 115 24.17 -2.98 4.10
C HIS A 115 24.45 -3.20 5.58
N GLU A 116 25.62 -3.77 5.89
CA GLU A 116 26.07 -3.91 7.30
C GLU A 116 25.09 -4.67 8.20
N GLY A 117 24.40 -5.68 7.62
CA GLY A 117 23.39 -6.48 8.33
C GLY A 117 22.01 -5.83 8.39
N ARG A 118 21.83 -4.64 7.79
CA ARG A 118 20.57 -3.91 7.74
C ARG A 118 19.95 -4.06 6.35
N PRO A 119 18.77 -4.68 6.20
CA PRO A 119 18.10 -4.74 4.91
C PRO A 119 17.69 -3.32 4.47
N THR A 120 18.06 -2.89 3.26
CA THR A 120 17.78 -1.52 2.77
C THR A 120 16.90 -1.51 1.53
N LYS A 121 16.84 -2.61 0.78
CA LYS A 121 16.01 -2.71 -0.42
C LYS A 121 15.55 -4.14 -0.61
N ILE A 122 14.26 -4.30 -0.92
CA ILE A 122 13.65 -5.57 -1.29
C ILE A 122 13.45 -5.60 -2.79
N GLU A 123 13.81 -6.72 -3.41
CA GLU A 123 13.56 -7.05 -4.83
C GLU A 123 13.01 -8.47 -4.93
N GLY A 124 12.33 -8.80 -6.03
CA GLY A 124 11.89 -10.17 -6.27
C GLY A 124 13.05 -11.07 -6.67
N ASN A 125 12.97 -12.36 -6.35
CA ASN A 125 14.00 -13.32 -6.76
C ASN A 125 13.86 -13.68 -8.26
N SER A 126 14.86 -13.29 -9.06
CA SER A 126 14.91 -13.57 -10.51
C SER A 126 15.08 -15.05 -10.85
N LEU A 127 15.65 -15.85 -9.94
CA LEU A 127 15.85 -17.29 -10.12
C LEU A 127 14.59 -18.11 -9.80
N HIS A 128 13.58 -17.50 -9.17
CA HIS A 128 12.34 -18.20 -8.88
C HIS A 128 11.50 -18.40 -10.16
N PRO A 129 11.02 -19.62 -10.47
CA PRO A 129 10.40 -19.94 -11.76
C PRO A 129 9.14 -19.11 -12.07
N ASP A 130 8.32 -18.85 -11.05
CA ASP A 130 7.04 -18.16 -11.23
C ASP A 130 7.18 -16.63 -11.25
N CYS A 131 7.72 -16.05 -10.17
CA CYS A 131 7.88 -14.61 -10.04
C CYS A 131 8.92 -14.02 -11.00
N LYS A 132 10.04 -14.72 -11.27
CA LYS A 132 11.16 -14.23 -12.12
C LYS A 132 11.50 -12.75 -11.86
N GLY A 133 11.65 -12.40 -10.58
CA GLY A 133 11.98 -11.03 -10.15
C GLY A 133 10.79 -10.13 -9.82
N ALA A 134 9.55 -10.59 -10.05
CA ALA A 134 8.35 -9.87 -9.63
C ALA A 134 8.23 -9.83 -8.09
N VAL A 135 7.72 -8.70 -7.59
CA VAL A 135 7.42 -8.46 -6.17
C VAL A 135 6.12 -7.66 -6.10
N ASP A 136 5.32 -7.88 -5.07
CA ASP A 136 4.10 -7.10 -4.86
C ASP A 136 4.40 -5.81 -4.05
N GLN A 137 3.40 -4.94 -3.98
CA GLN A 137 3.51 -3.68 -3.25
C GLN A 137 3.68 -3.89 -1.73
N PHE A 138 3.05 -4.91 -1.16
CA PHE A 138 3.11 -5.17 0.29
C PHE A 138 4.46 -5.71 0.72
N ALA A 139 5.04 -6.67 -0.03
CA ALA A 139 6.39 -7.14 0.25
C ALA A 139 7.42 -6.03 0.05
N LEU A 140 7.28 -5.19 -0.98
CA LEU A 140 8.19 -4.06 -1.19
C LEU A 140 8.12 -3.04 -0.03
N ALA A 141 6.91 -2.71 0.44
CA ALA A 141 6.69 -1.78 1.55
C ALA A 141 7.02 -2.38 2.93
N SER A 142 7.10 -3.71 3.05
CA SER A 142 7.35 -4.39 4.33
C SER A 142 8.66 -4.00 5.01
N ILE A 143 9.63 -3.48 4.25
CA ILE A 143 10.87 -2.93 4.81
C ILE A 143 10.61 -1.76 5.76
N LEU A 144 9.57 -0.96 5.49
CA LEU A 144 9.20 0.17 6.35
C LEU A 144 8.61 -0.31 7.67
N ASN A 145 7.84 -1.41 7.65
CA ASN A 145 7.32 -2.04 8.87
C ASN A 145 8.47 -2.55 9.77
N LEU A 146 9.56 -3.06 9.17
CA LEU A 146 10.74 -3.47 9.94
C LEU A 146 11.42 -2.29 10.67
N TYR A 147 11.44 -1.10 10.04
CA TYR A 147 12.04 0.13 10.57
C TYR A 147 11.03 1.10 11.20
N ASP A 148 9.81 0.62 11.47
CA ASP A 148 8.77 1.44 12.07
C ASP A 148 9.13 1.77 13.53
N PRO A 149 9.22 3.06 13.92
CA PRO A 149 9.51 3.45 15.30
C PRO A 149 8.41 3.03 16.29
N ASP A 150 7.18 2.85 15.83
CA ASP A 150 6.03 2.46 16.66
C ASP A 150 5.93 0.93 16.85
N ARG A 151 6.84 0.18 16.24
CA ARG A 151 6.90 -1.28 16.37
C ARG A 151 7.07 -1.67 17.84
N ALA A 152 6.39 -2.75 18.25
CA ALA A 152 6.49 -3.25 19.62
C ALA A 152 7.93 -3.67 19.97
N VAL A 153 8.58 -2.89 20.85
CA VAL A 153 9.94 -3.15 21.37
C VAL A 153 9.97 -3.68 22.80
N ARG A 154 8.80 -3.81 23.45
CA ARG A 154 8.66 -4.25 24.85
C ARG A 154 7.53 -5.27 24.98
N PHE A 155 7.64 -6.15 25.96
CA PHE A 155 6.51 -6.97 26.41
C PHE A 155 5.62 -6.13 27.31
N THR A 156 4.30 -6.29 27.19
CA THR A 156 3.33 -5.50 27.97
C THR A 156 2.26 -6.38 28.60
N GLU A 157 1.75 -5.92 29.74
CA GLU A 157 0.60 -6.53 30.41
C GLU A 157 -0.22 -5.44 31.10
N GLY A 158 -1.52 -5.37 30.79
CA GLY A 158 -2.39 -4.31 31.31
C GLY A 158 -1.88 -2.91 30.98
N GLY A 159 -1.20 -2.73 29.84
CA GLY A 159 -0.58 -1.48 29.43
C GLY A 159 0.81 -1.19 30.02
N ASN A 160 1.27 -1.97 30.99
CA ASN A 160 2.57 -1.77 31.65
C ASN A 160 3.68 -2.59 31.00
N SER A 161 4.89 -2.05 30.92
CA SER A 161 6.06 -2.77 30.42
C SER A 161 6.46 -3.90 31.37
N ARG A 162 6.81 -5.06 30.81
CA ARG A 162 7.30 -6.24 31.52
C ARG A 162 8.69 -6.64 31.02
N ARG A 163 9.45 -7.30 31.90
CA ARG A 163 10.71 -7.93 31.51
C ARG A 163 10.44 -9.14 30.62
N ARG A 164 11.40 -9.50 29.76
CA ARG A 164 11.27 -10.63 28.84
C ARG A 164 11.08 -11.94 29.59
N GLU A 165 11.83 -12.11 30.68
CA GLU A 165 11.80 -13.31 31.53
C GLU A 165 10.40 -13.51 32.13
N GLU A 166 9.81 -12.45 32.68
CA GLU A 166 8.45 -12.47 33.24
C GLU A 166 7.40 -12.84 32.19
N ALA A 167 7.54 -12.33 30.95
CA ALA A 167 6.64 -12.68 29.86
C ALA A 167 6.78 -14.16 29.46
N HIS A 168 8.01 -14.68 29.41
CA HIS A 168 8.29 -16.08 29.09
C HIS A 168 7.77 -17.02 30.19
N ASP A 169 7.94 -16.66 31.46
CA ASP A 169 7.43 -17.43 32.60
C ASP A 169 5.91 -17.55 32.58
N LYS A 170 5.21 -16.46 32.19
CA LYS A 170 3.76 -16.47 31.99
C LYS A 170 3.33 -17.39 30.85
N LEU A 171 3.99 -17.31 29.70
CA LEU A 171 3.70 -18.21 28.58
C LEU A 171 3.97 -19.67 28.96
N ALA A 172 5.02 -19.94 29.74
CA ALA A 172 5.32 -21.27 30.25
C ALA A 172 4.24 -21.76 31.25
N ALA A 173 3.70 -20.87 32.09
CA ALA A 173 2.59 -21.20 32.98
C ALA A 173 1.33 -21.60 32.19
N VAL A 174 0.94 -20.80 31.19
CA VAL A 174 -0.19 -21.13 30.28
C VAL A 174 0.04 -22.49 29.60
N ALA A 175 1.27 -22.77 29.16
CA ALA A 175 1.58 -24.06 28.54
C ALA A 175 1.49 -25.24 29.53
N ARG A 176 1.87 -25.05 30.80
CA ARG A 176 1.72 -26.09 31.85
C ARG A 176 0.26 -26.36 32.17
N GLU A 177 -0.55 -25.31 32.32
CA GLU A 177 -1.99 -25.43 32.57
C GLU A 177 -2.70 -26.14 31.42
N ALA A 178 -2.41 -25.73 30.17
CA ALA A 178 -2.93 -26.39 28.99
C ALA A 178 -2.48 -27.86 28.90
N ALA A 179 -1.25 -28.20 29.31
CA ALA A 179 -0.79 -29.58 29.33
C ALA A 179 -1.55 -30.42 30.37
N ALA A 180 -1.82 -29.87 31.54
CA ALA A 180 -2.55 -30.55 32.61
C ALA A 180 -4.02 -30.83 32.23
N SER A 181 -4.67 -29.92 31.49
CA SER A 181 -6.06 -30.07 31.06
C SER A 181 -6.24 -30.72 29.67
N GLY A 182 -5.14 -31.07 28.99
CA GLY A 182 -5.17 -31.51 27.59
C GLY A 182 -5.63 -30.42 26.61
N GLY A 183 -5.52 -29.15 26.98
CA GLY A 183 -5.89 -27.98 26.16
C GLY A 183 -7.29 -27.45 26.41
N GLU A 184 -7.99 -27.95 27.43
CA GLU A 184 -9.34 -27.48 27.75
C GLU A 184 -9.32 -26.00 28.14
N GLY A 185 -10.15 -25.19 27.47
CA GLY A 185 -10.18 -23.73 27.64
C GLY A 185 -9.15 -22.96 26.81
N LEU A 186 -8.14 -23.62 26.21
CA LEU A 186 -7.16 -22.96 25.36
C LEU A 186 -7.75 -22.68 23.97
N CYS A 187 -7.75 -21.41 23.58
CA CYS A 187 -8.14 -20.96 22.24
C CYS A 187 -6.96 -20.27 21.56
N LEU A 188 -6.61 -20.75 20.36
CA LEU A 188 -5.55 -20.17 19.55
C LEU A 188 -6.18 -19.51 18.32
N LEU A 189 -6.05 -18.20 18.22
CA LEU A 189 -6.39 -17.42 17.03
C LEU A 189 -5.12 -17.16 16.23
N VAL A 190 -5.08 -17.65 15.00
CA VAL A 190 -3.88 -17.58 14.17
C VAL A 190 -4.21 -17.10 12.75
N GLY A 191 -3.30 -16.33 12.15
CA GLY A 191 -3.40 -16.03 10.72
C GLY A 191 -3.15 -17.28 9.86
N ARG A 192 -3.68 -17.30 8.65
CA ARG A 192 -3.44 -18.39 7.68
C ARG A 192 -1.96 -18.42 7.28
N SER A 193 -1.47 -19.59 6.89
CA SER A 193 -0.09 -19.75 6.42
C SER A 193 0.08 -20.98 5.56
N SER A 194 0.95 -20.83 4.57
CA SER A 194 1.44 -21.87 3.67
C SER A 194 2.72 -22.58 4.17
N SER A 195 3.26 -22.17 5.34
CA SER A 195 4.55 -22.67 5.82
C SER A 195 4.49 -24.14 6.29
N PRO A 196 5.29 -25.05 5.71
CA PRO A 196 5.33 -26.45 6.14
C PRO A 196 5.80 -26.64 7.58
N SER A 197 6.79 -25.83 8.02
CA SER A 197 7.28 -25.87 9.41
C SER A 197 6.20 -25.45 10.40
N ARG A 198 5.39 -24.44 10.04
CA ARG A 198 4.27 -24.00 10.87
C ARG A 198 3.16 -25.05 10.89
N ALA A 199 2.85 -25.68 9.76
CA ALA A 199 1.87 -26.76 9.69
C ALA A 199 2.28 -27.95 10.58
N ARG A 200 3.57 -28.34 10.56
CA ARG A 200 4.12 -29.37 11.46
C ARG A 200 3.97 -28.99 12.93
N LEU A 201 4.37 -27.77 13.30
CA LEU A 201 4.24 -27.27 14.68
C LEU A 201 2.78 -27.27 15.16
N ILE A 202 1.84 -26.87 14.31
CA ILE A 202 0.41 -26.91 14.62
C ILE A 202 -0.05 -28.36 14.83
N GLY A 203 0.42 -29.30 14.01
CA GLY A 203 0.16 -30.72 14.18
C GLY A 203 0.64 -31.26 15.53
N GLU A 204 1.88 -30.94 15.90
CA GLU A 204 2.47 -31.31 17.20
C GLU A 204 1.68 -30.70 18.37
N LEU A 205 1.29 -29.43 18.26
CA LEU A 205 0.48 -28.77 19.30
C LEU A 205 -0.94 -29.34 19.41
N ARG A 206 -1.56 -29.76 18.30
CA ARG A 206 -2.87 -30.45 18.30
C ARG A 206 -2.81 -31.82 18.96
N GLN A 207 -1.71 -32.55 18.76
CA GLN A 207 -1.48 -33.82 19.45
C GLN A 207 -1.26 -33.61 20.95
N LYS A 208 -0.50 -32.57 21.32
CA LYS A 208 -0.22 -32.24 22.73
C LYS A 208 -1.46 -31.70 23.47
N TYR A 209 -2.31 -30.94 22.78
CA TYR A 209 -3.49 -30.28 23.36
C TYR A 209 -4.76 -30.64 22.57
N PRO A 210 -5.26 -31.89 22.68
CA PRO A 210 -6.38 -32.38 21.86
C PRO A 210 -7.70 -31.63 22.09
N LYS A 211 -7.90 -31.03 23.27
CA LYS A 211 -9.11 -30.25 23.60
C LYS A 211 -8.98 -28.76 23.26
N ALA A 212 -7.83 -28.30 22.78
CA ALA A 212 -7.63 -26.90 22.41
C ALA A 212 -8.40 -26.55 21.13
N ARG A 213 -8.96 -25.33 21.10
CA ARG A 213 -9.69 -24.82 19.94
C ARG A 213 -8.78 -23.98 19.06
N TRP A 214 -8.81 -24.26 17.76
CA TRP A 214 -7.97 -23.61 16.76
C TRP A 214 -8.84 -22.81 15.81
N PHE A 215 -8.58 -21.51 15.74
CA PHE A 215 -9.29 -20.59 14.87
C PHE A 215 -8.30 -19.95 13.89
N VAL A 216 -8.62 -20.03 12.61
CA VAL A 216 -7.92 -19.28 11.56
C VAL A 216 -8.76 -18.07 11.21
N HIS A 217 -8.16 -16.89 11.26
CA HIS A 217 -8.83 -15.66 10.88
C HIS A 217 -7.98 -14.88 9.89
N GLU A 218 -8.62 -14.49 8.79
CA GLU A 218 -8.10 -13.54 7.81
C GLU A 218 -9.18 -12.48 7.56
N PRO A 219 -8.82 -11.20 7.44
CA PRO A 219 -9.79 -10.16 7.09
C PRO A 219 -10.30 -10.29 5.65
N VAL A 220 -9.51 -10.92 4.76
CA VAL A 220 -9.87 -11.22 3.37
C VAL A 220 -9.57 -12.71 3.13
N ASP A 221 -10.59 -13.49 2.75
CA ASP A 221 -10.46 -14.94 2.61
C ASP A 221 -10.20 -15.37 1.16
N PHE A 222 -8.92 -15.43 0.79
CA PHE A 222 -8.48 -15.97 -0.52
C PHE A 222 -8.62 -17.49 -0.64
N ASP A 223 -9.15 -18.17 0.38
CA ASP A 223 -9.38 -19.60 0.35
C ASP A 223 -10.63 -20.01 -0.43
N ILE A 224 -11.50 -19.05 -0.73
CA ILE A 224 -12.76 -19.29 -1.42
C ILE A 224 -12.55 -20.00 -2.76
N HIS A 225 -11.48 -19.67 -3.50
CA HIS A 225 -11.16 -20.34 -4.77
C HIS A 225 -10.81 -21.82 -4.57
N ARG A 226 -10.09 -22.16 -3.51
CA ARG A 226 -9.76 -23.56 -3.17
C ARG A 226 -11.00 -24.32 -2.72
N GLN A 227 -11.86 -23.70 -1.91
CA GLN A 227 -13.12 -24.30 -1.45
C GLN A 227 -14.07 -24.56 -2.63
N ALA A 228 -14.25 -23.57 -3.51
CA ALA A 228 -15.06 -23.70 -4.72
C ALA A 228 -14.53 -24.81 -5.65
N ALA A 229 -13.22 -24.87 -5.86
CA ALA A 229 -12.62 -25.94 -6.65
C ALA A 229 -12.78 -27.32 -5.98
N ALA A 230 -12.68 -27.41 -4.66
CA ALA A 230 -12.90 -28.65 -3.95
C ALA A 230 -14.34 -29.17 -4.08
N ILE A 231 -15.33 -28.28 -4.08
CA ILE A 231 -16.73 -28.61 -4.36
C ILE A 231 -16.88 -29.11 -5.81
N ALA A 232 -16.30 -28.39 -6.76
CA ALA A 232 -16.44 -28.71 -8.19
C ALA A 232 -15.76 -30.03 -8.59
N TYR A 233 -14.58 -30.32 -8.04
CA TYR A 233 -13.79 -31.51 -8.39
C TYR A 233 -13.93 -32.68 -7.40
N GLY A 234 -14.62 -32.48 -6.27
CA GLY A 234 -14.76 -33.50 -5.22
C GLY A 234 -13.46 -33.87 -4.49
N ALA A 235 -12.40 -33.07 -4.65
CA ALA A 235 -11.08 -33.30 -4.07
C ALA A 235 -10.42 -31.98 -3.67
N ALA A 236 -9.56 -31.98 -2.66
CA ALA A 236 -8.86 -30.78 -2.20
C ALA A 236 -7.83 -30.30 -3.23
N VAL A 237 -8.25 -29.44 -4.16
CA VAL A 237 -7.43 -28.87 -5.23
C VAL A 237 -7.40 -27.34 -5.16
N LYS A 238 -6.28 -26.72 -5.56
CA LYS A 238 -6.13 -25.27 -5.68
C LYS A 238 -5.99 -24.91 -7.17
N PRO A 239 -6.84 -24.02 -7.72
CA PRO A 239 -6.65 -23.51 -9.07
C PRO A 239 -5.30 -22.80 -9.23
N TYR A 240 -4.63 -23.02 -10.36
CA TYR A 240 -3.41 -22.30 -10.75
C TYR A 240 -3.60 -21.70 -12.16
N PRO A 241 -4.04 -20.44 -12.26
CA PRO A 241 -4.30 -19.80 -13.55
C PRO A 241 -3.02 -19.57 -14.36
N ARG A 242 -3.04 -19.95 -15.65
CA ARG A 242 -1.93 -19.72 -16.60
C ARG A 242 -2.25 -18.56 -17.53
N TYR A 243 -2.12 -17.33 -17.02
CA TYR A 243 -2.38 -16.11 -17.78
C TYR A 243 -1.49 -15.93 -19.02
N ASP A 244 -0.30 -16.53 -19.02
CA ASP A 244 0.68 -16.52 -20.11
C ASP A 244 0.30 -17.44 -21.28
N SER A 245 -0.62 -18.38 -21.05
CA SER A 245 -1.15 -19.28 -22.09
C SER A 245 -2.55 -18.87 -22.58
N ALA A 246 -3.10 -17.76 -22.06
CA ALA A 246 -4.46 -17.33 -22.36
C ALA A 246 -4.48 -16.19 -23.38
N LYS A 247 -5.19 -16.40 -24.50
CA LYS A 247 -5.51 -15.38 -25.51
C LYS A 247 -6.79 -14.61 -25.17
N VAL A 248 -7.74 -15.24 -24.48
CA VAL A 248 -8.97 -14.60 -24.02
C VAL A 248 -9.12 -14.86 -22.52
N ILE A 249 -9.27 -13.79 -21.75
CA ILE A 249 -9.41 -13.84 -20.29
C ILE A 249 -10.72 -13.16 -19.93
N VAL A 250 -11.55 -13.85 -19.16
CA VAL A 250 -12.76 -13.29 -18.54
C VAL A 250 -12.55 -13.23 -17.03
N SER A 251 -12.59 -12.03 -16.47
CA SER A 251 -12.60 -11.80 -15.03
C SER A 251 -14.01 -11.48 -14.55
N LEU A 252 -14.47 -12.24 -13.56
CA LEU A 252 -15.74 -12.07 -12.87
C LEU A 252 -15.46 -11.54 -11.46
N ASP A 253 -15.48 -10.23 -11.31
CA ASP A 253 -15.20 -9.48 -10.07
C ASP A 253 -13.86 -9.84 -9.41
N CYS A 254 -12.89 -10.34 -10.20
CA CYS A 254 -11.57 -10.76 -9.74
C CYS A 254 -10.50 -9.72 -10.10
N ASP A 255 -9.89 -9.08 -9.09
CA ASP A 255 -8.84 -8.09 -9.30
C ASP A 255 -7.43 -8.72 -9.34
N PHE A 256 -7.21 -9.66 -10.27
CA PHE A 256 -5.96 -10.41 -10.36
C PHE A 256 -4.72 -9.56 -10.70
N LEU A 257 -4.91 -8.33 -11.18
CA LEU A 257 -3.84 -7.35 -11.40
C LEU A 257 -3.57 -6.44 -10.19
N GLY A 258 -4.30 -6.62 -9.09
CA GLY A 258 -4.21 -5.76 -7.92
C GLY A 258 -4.33 -6.55 -6.63
N ALA A 259 -5.56 -6.63 -6.10
CA ALA A 259 -5.85 -7.07 -4.74
C ALA A 259 -5.73 -8.59 -4.51
N GLU A 260 -5.75 -9.40 -5.57
CA GLU A 260 -5.65 -10.86 -5.42
C GLU A 260 -4.29 -11.34 -4.91
N GLU A 261 -4.29 -12.53 -4.33
CA GLU A 261 -3.05 -13.18 -3.95
C GLU A 261 -2.21 -13.55 -5.18
N ASP A 262 -0.88 -13.47 -5.03
CA ASP A 262 0.08 -13.69 -6.12
C ASP A 262 -0.14 -12.78 -7.35
N SER A 263 -0.80 -11.63 -7.18
CA SER A 263 -1.05 -10.67 -8.27
C SER A 263 0.23 -10.27 -9.01
N CYS A 264 1.38 -10.19 -8.34
CA CYS A 264 2.67 -9.93 -8.99
C CYS A 264 3.03 -10.98 -10.08
N VAL A 265 2.68 -12.26 -9.87
CA VAL A 265 2.86 -13.33 -10.86
C VAL A 265 1.84 -13.18 -11.98
N ALA A 266 0.58 -12.91 -11.62
CA ALA A 266 -0.52 -12.73 -12.58
C ALA A 266 -0.25 -11.54 -13.52
N ILE A 267 0.13 -10.38 -12.98
CA ILE A 267 0.52 -9.17 -13.72
C ILE A 267 1.63 -9.48 -14.72
N ARG A 268 2.69 -10.15 -14.27
CA ARG A 268 3.83 -10.48 -15.13
C ARG A 268 3.42 -11.39 -16.28
N LYS A 269 2.63 -12.44 -16.01
CA LYS A 269 2.16 -13.41 -17.01
C LYS A 269 1.15 -12.78 -17.97
N PHE A 270 0.22 -11.98 -17.46
CA PHE A 270 -0.73 -11.22 -18.26
C PHE A 270 -0.04 -10.22 -19.19
N ALA A 271 0.90 -9.44 -18.67
CA ALA A 271 1.66 -8.45 -19.45
C ALA A 271 2.50 -9.10 -20.56
N ALA A 272 2.96 -10.35 -20.38
CA ALA A 272 3.65 -11.09 -21.43
C ALA A 272 2.77 -11.33 -22.65
N GLY A 273 1.47 -11.60 -22.45
CA GLY A 273 0.47 -11.77 -23.52
C GLY A 273 0.01 -10.47 -24.18
N ARG A 274 0.35 -9.30 -23.62
CA ARG A 274 0.01 -7.97 -24.19
C ARG A 274 1.17 -7.29 -24.90
N ARG A 275 2.36 -7.89 -24.88
CA ARG A 275 3.57 -7.25 -25.40
C ARG A 275 3.62 -7.33 -26.94
N VAL A 276 3.26 -6.24 -27.59
CA VAL A 276 3.42 -6.03 -29.04
C VAL A 276 4.85 -5.58 -29.33
N ARG A 277 5.60 -6.32 -30.16
CA ARG A 277 6.97 -5.98 -30.58
C ARG A 277 7.07 -5.69 -32.08
N LYS A 278 6.18 -6.28 -32.87
CA LYS A 278 6.14 -6.14 -34.33
C LYS A 278 4.72 -5.89 -34.81
N PRO A 279 4.56 -5.23 -35.98
CA PRO A 279 3.26 -5.18 -36.66
C PRO A 279 2.71 -6.59 -36.88
N GLY A 280 1.47 -6.83 -36.46
CA GLY A 280 0.80 -8.13 -36.57
C GLY A 280 0.85 -9.01 -35.31
N ASP A 281 1.60 -8.63 -34.28
CA ASP A 281 1.52 -9.32 -32.98
C ASP A 281 0.12 -9.13 -32.38
N SER A 282 -0.51 -10.23 -31.96
CA SER A 282 -1.80 -10.21 -31.27
C SER A 282 -1.62 -10.01 -29.77
N MET A 283 -2.50 -9.21 -29.15
CA MET A 283 -2.63 -9.14 -27.69
C MET A 283 -3.66 -10.14 -27.18
N ASN A 284 -3.50 -10.61 -25.95
CA ASN A 284 -4.62 -11.24 -25.26
C ASN A 284 -5.75 -10.22 -25.02
N ARG A 285 -6.99 -10.70 -25.08
CA ARG A 285 -8.18 -9.90 -24.80
C ARG A 285 -8.64 -10.13 -23.37
N LEU A 286 -8.93 -9.04 -22.68
CA LEU A 286 -9.43 -9.05 -21.31
C LEU A 286 -10.86 -8.50 -21.26
N TYR A 287 -11.79 -9.38 -20.91
CA TYR A 287 -13.17 -9.05 -20.53
C TYR A 287 -13.26 -8.99 -19.01
N VAL A 288 -13.83 -7.92 -18.48
CA VAL A 288 -14.02 -7.75 -17.03
C VAL A 288 -15.47 -7.44 -16.75
N VAL A 289 -16.06 -8.22 -15.85
CA VAL A 289 -17.34 -7.95 -15.23
C VAL A 289 -17.07 -7.60 -13.78
N GLU A 290 -17.29 -6.36 -13.36
CA GLU A 290 -16.96 -5.94 -12.00
C GLU A 290 -17.91 -4.86 -11.47
N ALA A 291 -18.01 -4.77 -10.15
CA ALA A 291 -18.80 -3.73 -9.50
C ALA A 291 -18.02 -2.44 -9.28
N LEU A 292 -16.84 -2.58 -8.67
CA LEU A 292 -15.92 -1.48 -8.39
C LEU A 292 -14.91 -1.35 -9.53
N TYR A 293 -14.39 -0.14 -9.76
CA TYR A 293 -13.36 0.06 -10.76
C TYR A 293 -12.01 -0.39 -10.21
N SER A 294 -11.49 -1.51 -10.74
CA SER A 294 -10.24 -2.13 -10.27
C SER A 294 -9.06 -1.88 -11.22
N LEU A 295 -7.86 -2.28 -10.81
CA LEU A 295 -6.69 -2.27 -11.70
C LEU A 295 -6.88 -3.23 -12.88
N THR A 296 -7.54 -4.36 -12.63
CA THR A 296 -7.92 -5.32 -13.66
C THR A 296 -8.90 -4.70 -14.66
N GLY A 297 -9.93 -4.01 -14.18
CA GLY A 297 -10.88 -3.28 -15.01
C GLY A 297 -10.26 -2.13 -15.81
N ALA A 298 -9.29 -1.42 -15.24
CA ALA A 298 -8.56 -0.36 -15.93
C ALA A 298 -7.70 -0.86 -17.11
N ASN A 299 -7.25 -2.11 -17.06
CA ASN A 299 -6.48 -2.77 -18.12
C ASN A 299 -7.33 -3.64 -19.05
N ALA A 300 -8.66 -3.63 -18.88
CA ALA A 300 -9.58 -4.42 -19.68
C ALA A 300 -9.80 -3.82 -21.07
N ASP A 301 -9.93 -4.67 -22.07
CA ASP A 301 -10.36 -4.25 -23.41
C ASP A 301 -11.88 -4.08 -23.44
N HIS A 302 -12.60 -4.93 -22.69
CA HIS A 302 -14.05 -4.89 -22.57
C HIS A 302 -14.46 -4.93 -21.10
N ARG A 303 -14.90 -3.79 -20.56
CA ARG A 303 -15.37 -3.69 -19.18
C ARG A 303 -16.88 -3.54 -19.10
N LEU A 304 -17.52 -4.42 -18.35
CA LEU A 304 -18.92 -4.37 -18.00
C LEU A 304 -19.05 -4.05 -16.51
N ARG A 305 -19.59 -2.86 -16.19
CA ARG A 305 -19.87 -2.45 -14.81
C ARG A 305 -21.26 -2.92 -14.39
N LEU A 306 -21.35 -3.69 -13.32
CA LEU A 306 -22.65 -4.12 -12.75
C LEU A 306 -22.56 -4.38 -11.24
N PRO A 307 -23.67 -4.33 -10.49
CA PRO A 307 -23.65 -4.60 -9.06
C PRO A 307 -23.10 -6.00 -8.74
N ALA A 308 -22.31 -6.16 -7.68
CA ALA A 308 -21.67 -7.44 -7.33
C ALA A 308 -22.67 -8.61 -7.23
N GLY A 309 -23.88 -8.35 -6.71
CA GLY A 309 -24.97 -9.33 -6.64
C GLY A 309 -25.48 -9.85 -7.99
N GLN A 310 -25.12 -9.21 -9.10
CA GLN A 310 -25.48 -9.66 -10.46
C GLN A 310 -24.34 -10.40 -11.17
N VAL A 311 -23.13 -10.46 -10.60
CA VAL A 311 -21.98 -11.15 -11.22
C VAL A 311 -22.26 -12.64 -11.40
N ALA A 312 -22.85 -13.29 -10.39
CA ALA A 312 -23.25 -14.70 -10.45
C ALA A 312 -24.29 -14.96 -11.56
N ALA A 313 -25.26 -14.05 -11.72
CA ALA A 313 -26.27 -14.15 -12.77
C ALA A 313 -25.66 -14.03 -14.18
N VAL A 314 -24.69 -13.13 -14.36
CA VAL A 314 -23.94 -12.97 -15.61
C VAL A 314 -23.09 -14.20 -15.90
N ALA A 315 -22.39 -14.73 -14.89
CA ALA A 315 -21.62 -15.97 -15.01
C ALA A 315 -22.51 -17.16 -15.42
N ALA A 316 -23.70 -17.28 -14.81
CA ALA A 316 -24.67 -18.30 -15.14
C ALA A 316 -25.20 -18.15 -16.58
N ARG A 317 -25.56 -16.92 -17.00
CA ARG A 317 -26.00 -16.64 -18.38
C ARG A 317 -24.92 -16.97 -19.41
N MET A 318 -23.68 -16.61 -19.12
CA MET A 318 -22.52 -16.90 -19.97
C MET A 318 -22.27 -18.41 -20.05
N GLY A 319 -22.33 -19.13 -18.93
CA GLY A 319 -22.19 -20.58 -18.89
C GLY A 319 -23.28 -21.30 -19.67
N ALA A 320 -24.54 -20.86 -19.57
CA ALA A 320 -25.63 -21.40 -20.37
C ALA A 320 -25.42 -21.19 -21.88
N GLU A 321 -24.92 -20.01 -22.27
CA GLU A 321 -24.61 -19.72 -23.68
C GLU A 321 -23.48 -20.61 -24.21
N LEU A 322 -22.41 -20.77 -23.42
CA LEU A 322 -21.29 -21.65 -23.75
C LEU A 322 -21.74 -23.10 -23.94
N LEU A 323 -22.56 -23.63 -23.03
CA LEU A 323 -23.07 -25.00 -23.13
C LEU A 323 -23.98 -25.19 -24.34
N LYS A 324 -24.85 -24.21 -24.61
CA LYS A 324 -25.73 -24.22 -25.79
C LYS A 324 -24.92 -24.24 -27.08
N GLN A 325 -23.90 -23.40 -27.21
CA GLN A 325 -23.05 -23.36 -28.40
C GLN A 325 -22.12 -24.57 -28.51
N ALA A 326 -21.74 -25.19 -27.39
CA ALA A 326 -21.00 -26.45 -27.36
C ALA A 326 -21.86 -27.69 -27.66
N GLY A 327 -23.18 -27.55 -27.82
CA GLY A 327 -24.10 -28.64 -28.13
C GLY A 327 -24.42 -29.54 -26.93
N ASP A 328 -24.32 -29.03 -25.70
CA ASP A 328 -24.66 -29.79 -24.49
C ASP A 328 -26.18 -30.07 -24.40
N THR A 329 -26.52 -31.31 -24.07
CA THR A 329 -27.91 -31.77 -23.90
C THR A 329 -28.23 -32.19 -22.46
N SER A 330 -27.32 -31.96 -21.51
CA SER A 330 -27.43 -32.42 -20.11
C SER A 330 -28.52 -31.74 -19.27
N GLY A 331 -29.22 -30.74 -19.83
CA GLY A 331 -30.18 -29.90 -19.11
C GLY A 331 -29.53 -28.86 -18.18
N LEU A 332 -28.19 -28.86 -18.04
CA LEU A 332 -27.45 -27.90 -17.23
C LEU A 332 -27.62 -26.46 -17.72
N ALA A 333 -27.63 -26.25 -19.04
CA ALA A 333 -27.88 -24.93 -19.63
C ALA A 333 -29.21 -24.33 -19.17
N ALA A 334 -30.27 -25.14 -19.04
CA ALA A 334 -31.57 -24.68 -18.56
C ALA A 334 -31.52 -24.25 -17.09
N ARG A 335 -30.83 -25.02 -16.23
CA ARG A 335 -30.64 -24.66 -14.81
C ARG A 335 -29.82 -23.37 -14.63
N LEU A 336 -28.80 -23.18 -15.46
CA LEU A 336 -28.01 -21.95 -15.45
C LEU A 336 -28.82 -20.74 -15.94
N MET A 337 -29.73 -20.92 -16.91
CA MET A 337 -30.66 -19.87 -17.32
C MET A 337 -31.64 -19.48 -16.21
N GLU A 338 -32.09 -20.45 -15.41
CA GLU A 338 -32.93 -20.19 -14.23
C GLU A 338 -32.17 -19.37 -13.18
N LEU A 339 -30.92 -19.75 -12.89
CA LEU A 339 -30.04 -19.02 -11.96
C LEU A 339 -29.69 -17.62 -12.46
N ALA A 340 -29.51 -17.45 -13.76
CA ALA A 340 -29.29 -16.14 -14.36
C ALA A 340 -30.48 -15.19 -14.13
N GLY A 341 -31.70 -15.72 -14.10
CA GLY A 341 -32.90 -14.89 -14.06
C GLY A 341 -33.01 -13.97 -15.29
N PRO A 342 -33.79 -12.88 -15.23
CA PRO A 342 -34.04 -11.99 -16.36
C PRO A 342 -32.86 -11.02 -16.60
N VAL A 343 -31.66 -11.52 -16.87
CA VAL A 343 -30.54 -10.71 -17.37
C VAL A 343 -30.83 -10.33 -18.83
N ARG A 344 -31.70 -9.34 -19.03
CA ARG A 344 -31.99 -8.76 -20.35
C ARG A 344 -30.99 -7.66 -20.72
N GLN A 345 -30.42 -7.01 -19.71
CA GLN A 345 -29.41 -5.97 -19.92
C GLN A 345 -28.06 -6.66 -20.23
N HIS A 346 -27.35 -6.13 -21.22
CA HIS A 346 -26.02 -6.61 -21.64
C HIS A 346 -25.98 -8.01 -22.30
N GLU A 347 -27.12 -8.55 -22.73
CA GLU A 347 -27.18 -9.87 -23.39
C GLU A 347 -26.24 -9.97 -24.59
N ALA A 348 -26.20 -8.94 -25.45
CA ALA A 348 -25.28 -8.90 -26.58
C ALA A 348 -23.80 -9.00 -26.14
N TRP A 349 -23.42 -8.31 -25.08
CA TRP A 349 -22.05 -8.36 -24.55
C TRP A 349 -21.70 -9.76 -24.03
N ILE A 350 -22.63 -10.38 -23.29
CA ILE A 350 -22.44 -11.72 -22.71
C ILE A 350 -22.34 -12.77 -23.82
N VAL A 351 -23.20 -12.68 -24.84
CA VAL A 351 -23.21 -13.60 -25.98
C VAL A 351 -21.92 -13.49 -26.80
N GLU A 352 -21.46 -12.28 -27.10
CA GLU A 352 -20.19 -12.09 -27.84
C GLU A 352 -18.98 -12.56 -27.03
N CYS A 353 -18.96 -12.31 -25.71
CA CYS A 353 -17.91 -12.82 -24.83
C CYS A 353 -17.89 -14.36 -24.79
N ALA A 354 -19.05 -15.01 -24.70
CA ALA A 354 -19.17 -16.47 -24.74
C ALA A 354 -18.70 -17.06 -26.09
N LYS A 355 -19.05 -16.43 -27.21
CA LYS A 355 -18.56 -16.84 -28.54
C LYS A 355 -17.03 -16.76 -28.61
N ASP A 356 -16.46 -15.70 -28.05
CA ASP A 356 -15.02 -15.48 -28.10
C ASP A 356 -14.24 -16.50 -27.25
N LEU A 357 -14.76 -16.81 -26.05
CA LEU A 357 -14.26 -17.90 -25.22
C LEU A 357 -14.29 -19.25 -25.97
N LEU A 358 -15.39 -19.56 -26.65
CA LEU A 358 -15.54 -20.82 -27.39
C LEU A 358 -14.59 -20.89 -28.59
N ALA A 359 -14.41 -19.78 -29.31
CA ALA A 359 -13.48 -19.68 -30.44
C ALA A 359 -12.02 -19.91 -30.02
N HIS A 360 -11.68 -19.67 -28.74
CA HIS A 360 -10.34 -19.83 -28.19
C HIS A 360 -10.24 -21.00 -27.20
N ARG A 361 -11.00 -22.08 -27.43
CA ARG A 361 -10.96 -23.28 -26.58
C ARG A 361 -9.53 -23.82 -26.42
N GLY A 362 -9.08 -23.97 -25.18
CA GLY A 362 -7.72 -24.40 -24.85
C GLY A 362 -6.73 -23.25 -24.60
N GLU A 363 -7.08 -22.04 -25.04
CA GLU A 363 -6.32 -20.80 -24.83
C GLU A 363 -7.20 -19.71 -24.16
N ALA A 364 -8.30 -20.12 -23.54
CA ALA A 364 -9.23 -19.25 -22.83
C ALA A 364 -9.16 -19.49 -21.31
N LEU A 365 -9.31 -18.43 -20.53
CA LEU A 365 -9.26 -18.47 -19.08
C LEU A 365 -10.44 -17.69 -18.48
N VAL A 366 -11.11 -18.29 -17.50
CA VAL A 366 -12.13 -17.61 -16.68
C VAL A 366 -11.65 -17.60 -15.23
N VAL A 367 -11.65 -16.42 -14.61
CA VAL A 367 -11.29 -16.22 -13.20
C VAL A 367 -12.43 -15.49 -12.48
N ALA A 368 -12.62 -15.81 -11.20
CA ALA A 368 -13.68 -15.25 -10.37
C ALA A 368 -13.14 -14.89 -8.99
N GLY A 369 -13.54 -13.72 -8.48
CA GLY A 369 -13.13 -13.12 -7.21
C GLY A 369 -13.98 -13.54 -6.02
#